data_AF-A0A850C1V9-F1
#
_entry.id   AF-A0A850C1V9-F1
#
_cell.length_a   1.000
_cell.length_b   1.000
_cell.length_c   1.000
_cell.angle_alpha   90.00
_cell.angle_beta   90.00
_cell.angle_gamma   90.00
#
_symmetry.space_group_name_H-M   'P 1'
#
loop_
_entity.id
_entity.type
_entity.pdbx_description
1 polymer ?
#
loop_
_entity_poly.entity_id
_entity_poly.type
_entity_poly.pdbx_seq_one_letter_code
_entity_poly.pdbx_strand_id
1 'polypeptide(L)'
;MSLASFYLWNGQALYLGQLTDTVPHFHHALIVSVGIRSTFKVKAGWQWKTYQAAMTAASWFHQFDGGGGTQLFVLMEPEMEIARSLKRKFLGSKSIAELDYVLFQPLVIELEKNSLTLNCAQARKLFDEIVLALLDKDMPTYEMPPHIQVALDLIRELPIKKVSLKKLSQKVA
;
A
#
# COMPACT_ATOMS: atom_id res chain seq x y z
N MET A 1 3.56 9.82 23.62
CA MET A 1 2.90 9.73 22.30
C MET A 1 3.80 8.91 21.40
N SER A 2 3.28 7.85 20.79
CA SER A 2 3.99 7.13 19.72
C SER A 2 4.01 8.02 18.49
N LEU A 3 5.19 8.25 17.90
CA LEU A 3 5.32 8.99 16.65
C LEU A 3 4.90 8.07 15.49
N ALA A 4 4.08 8.60 14.60
CA ALA A 4 3.75 7.94 13.33
C ALA A 4 4.65 8.47 12.22
N SER A 5 5.05 7.59 11.32
CA SER A 5 5.89 7.92 10.16
C SER A 5 5.16 7.60 8.86
N PHE A 6 5.24 8.51 7.90
CA PHE A 6 4.65 8.35 6.58
C PHE A 6 5.70 8.68 5.51
N TYR A 7 5.95 7.72 4.62
CA TYR A 7 6.91 7.83 3.54
C TYR A 7 6.17 7.72 2.22
N LEU A 8 6.45 8.64 1.29
CA LEU A 8 5.73 8.77 0.03
C LEU A 8 6.70 8.71 -1.15
N TRP A 9 6.34 7.90 -2.14
CA TRP A 9 7.02 7.81 -3.44
C TRP A 9 5.97 7.89 -4.55
N ASN A 10 6.42 7.91 -5.80
CA ASN A 10 5.53 7.93 -6.95
C ASN A 10 4.64 6.68 -6.99
N GLY A 11 3.33 6.85 -6.75
CA GLY A 11 2.32 5.77 -6.73
C GLY A 11 2.40 4.81 -5.54
N GLN A 12 3.24 5.08 -4.53
CA GLN A 12 3.49 4.18 -3.41
C GLN A 12 3.64 4.94 -2.11
N ALA A 13 3.18 4.35 -1.00
CA ALA A 13 3.44 4.89 0.32
C ALA A 13 3.64 3.80 1.37
N LEU A 14 4.32 4.16 2.45
CA LEU A 14 4.49 3.35 3.64
C LEU A 14 4.07 4.17 4.86
N TYR A 15 3.15 3.64 5.66
CA TYR A 15 2.78 4.19 6.95
C TYR A 15 3.21 3.22 8.05
N LEU A 16 3.85 3.73 9.10
CA LEU A 16 4.14 2.98 10.32
C LEU A 16 3.72 3.82 11.53
N GLY A 17 2.78 3.32 12.31
CA GLY A 17 2.31 4.04 13.49
C GLY A 17 1.08 3.40 14.12
N GLN A 18 0.62 3.99 15.22
CA GLN A 18 -0.61 3.56 15.87
C GLN A 18 -1.82 3.93 15.00
N LEU A 19 -2.60 2.94 14.61
CA LEU A 19 -3.81 3.20 13.84
C LEU A 19 -4.92 3.69 14.77
N THR A 20 -5.45 4.88 14.51
CA THR A 20 -6.72 5.33 15.08
C THR A 20 -7.88 4.74 14.32
N ASP A 21 -8.97 4.42 15.04
CA ASP A 21 -10.19 3.94 14.42
C ASP A 21 -10.64 4.89 13.31
N THR A 22 -10.93 4.29 12.16
CA THR A 22 -11.38 5.04 11.00
C THR A 22 -12.89 5.08 10.98
N VAL A 23 -13.46 6.11 10.37
CA VAL A 23 -14.86 6.09 9.94
C VAL A 23 -14.98 5.28 8.64
N PRO A 24 -16.16 4.76 8.29
CA PRO A 24 -16.36 4.07 7.01
C PRO A 24 -15.91 4.93 5.81
N HIS A 25 -15.06 4.37 4.96
CA HIS A 25 -14.46 5.09 3.82
C HIS A 25 -14.05 4.13 2.69
N PHE A 26 -13.57 4.68 1.59
CA PHE A 26 -12.88 3.95 0.53
C PHE A 26 -11.70 4.80 0.06
N HIS A 27 -10.65 4.14 -0.42
CA HIS A 27 -9.48 4.81 -1.00
C HIS A 27 -9.09 4.11 -2.30
N HIS A 28 -8.49 4.85 -3.23
CA HIS A 28 -8.05 4.31 -4.52
C HIS A 28 -6.89 3.31 -4.39
N ALA A 29 -6.11 3.37 -3.31
CA ALA A 29 -4.95 2.49 -3.14
C ALA A 29 -5.33 1.04 -2.83
N LEU A 30 -4.55 0.09 -3.35
CA LEU A 30 -4.41 -1.24 -2.78
C LEU A 30 -3.60 -1.13 -1.49
N ILE A 31 -4.07 -1.75 -0.40
CA ILE A 31 -3.37 -1.70 0.88
C ILE A 31 -2.99 -3.09 1.35
N VAL A 32 -1.74 -3.27 1.77
CA VAL A 32 -1.32 -4.36 2.64
C VAL A 32 -1.18 -3.80 4.05
N SER A 33 -1.92 -4.38 4.99
CA SER A 33 -1.96 -4.01 6.39
C SER A 33 -1.34 -5.11 7.23
N VAL A 34 -0.40 -4.75 8.12
CA VAL A 34 0.26 -5.69 9.04
C VAL A 34 0.22 -5.10 10.46
N GLY A 35 -0.33 -5.85 11.41
CA GLY A 35 -0.30 -5.50 12.82
C GLY A 35 1.03 -5.87 13.46
N ILE A 36 1.69 -4.90 14.10
CA ILE A 36 2.95 -5.11 14.83
C ILE A 36 2.58 -5.55 16.25
N ARG A 37 2.85 -6.83 16.58
CA ARG A 37 2.47 -7.49 17.86
C ARG A 37 0.99 -7.40 18.25
N SER A 38 0.13 -7.04 17.31
CA SER A 38 -1.28 -6.79 17.55
C SER A 38 -2.11 -7.28 16.37
N THR A 39 -3.39 -7.51 16.63
CA THR A 39 -4.37 -7.72 15.58
C THR A 39 -5.18 -6.43 15.39
N PHE A 40 -5.79 -6.30 14.24
CA PHE A 40 -6.71 -5.22 13.90
C PHE A 40 -7.99 -5.81 13.34
N LYS A 41 -9.08 -5.04 13.31
CA LYS A 41 -10.31 -5.47 12.67
C LYS A 41 -10.59 -4.63 11.44
N VAL A 42 -11.14 -5.28 10.43
CA VAL A 42 -11.67 -4.60 9.24
C VAL A 42 -13.14 -4.97 9.10
N LYS A 43 -13.97 -3.94 8.90
CA LYS A 43 -15.37 -4.09 8.53
C LYS A 43 -15.49 -4.02 7.02
N ALA A 44 -16.04 -5.05 6.41
CA ALA A 44 -16.49 -5.04 5.02
C ALA A 44 -17.97 -5.40 4.97
N GLY A 45 -18.81 -4.47 4.50
CA GLY A 45 -20.26 -4.60 4.63
C GLY A 45 -20.71 -4.59 6.09
N TRP A 46 -21.33 -5.68 6.55
CA TRP A 46 -21.92 -5.77 7.90
C TRP A 46 -21.01 -6.44 8.94
N GLN A 47 -19.95 -7.12 8.50
CA GLN A 47 -19.16 -7.99 9.37
C GLN A 47 -17.79 -7.37 9.67
N TRP A 48 -17.44 -7.40 10.96
CA TRP A 48 -16.07 -7.20 11.41
C TRP A 48 -15.32 -8.53 11.36
N LYS A 49 -14.11 -8.53 10.80
CA LYS A 49 -13.18 -9.65 10.90
C LYS A 49 -11.84 -9.17 11.43
N THR A 50 -11.23 -9.99 12.29
CA THR A 50 -9.92 -9.74 12.88
C THR A 50 -8.82 -10.29 11.97
N TYR A 51 -7.73 -9.54 11.83
CA TYR A 51 -6.57 -9.88 11.02
C TYR A 51 -5.29 -9.52 11.75
N GLN A 52 -4.22 -10.25 11.46
CA GLN A 52 -2.86 -9.84 11.79
C GLN A 52 -2.12 -9.32 10.55
N ALA A 53 -2.41 -9.87 9.39
CA ALA A 53 -2.03 -9.31 8.11
C ALA A 53 -3.18 -9.48 7.09
N ALA A 54 -3.44 -8.45 6.30
CA ALA A 54 -4.50 -8.47 5.30
C ALA A 54 -4.16 -7.58 4.10
N MET A 55 -4.69 -7.95 2.94
CA MET A 55 -4.72 -7.10 1.76
C MET A 55 -6.14 -6.58 1.55
N THR A 56 -6.30 -5.29 1.36
CA THR A 56 -7.59 -4.62 1.08
C THR A 56 -7.57 -4.06 -0.34
N ALA A 57 -8.61 -4.39 -1.10
CA ALA A 57 -8.77 -3.95 -2.48
C ALA A 57 -8.94 -2.44 -2.60
N ALA A 58 -8.42 -1.89 -3.69
CA ALA A 58 -8.69 -0.52 -4.12
C ALA A 58 -10.20 -0.25 -4.29
N SER A 59 -10.60 0.97 -3.96
CA SER A 59 -11.95 1.52 -4.15
C SER A 59 -13.06 0.70 -3.50
N TRP A 60 -12.73 0.01 -2.41
CA TRP A 60 -13.69 -0.76 -1.63
C TRP A 60 -14.09 -0.03 -0.35
N PHE A 61 -15.38 -0.09 -0.01
CA PHE A 61 -15.92 0.53 1.20
C PHE A 61 -15.62 -0.34 2.43
N HIS A 62 -14.86 0.20 3.37
CA HIS A 62 -14.44 -0.51 4.57
C HIS A 62 -14.20 0.44 5.75
N GLN A 63 -13.95 -0.16 6.91
CA GLN A 63 -13.62 0.54 8.14
C GLN A 63 -12.57 -0.27 8.90
N PHE A 64 -11.50 0.38 9.37
CA PHE A 64 -10.53 -0.20 10.29
C PHE A 64 -10.85 0.18 11.74
N ASP A 65 -10.76 -0.82 12.63
CA ASP A 65 -10.61 -0.70 14.08
C ASP A 65 -9.19 -1.13 14.40
N GLY A 66 -8.38 -0.17 14.84
CA GLY A 66 -6.96 -0.37 15.04
C GLY A 66 -6.62 -1.02 16.38
N GLY A 67 -7.59 -1.09 17.30
CA GLY A 67 -7.40 -1.57 18.68
C GLY A 67 -6.34 -0.79 19.47
N GLY A 68 -5.92 0.39 18.98
CA GLY A 68 -4.77 1.11 19.50
C GLY A 68 -3.42 0.41 19.26
N GLY A 69 -3.34 -0.60 18.39
CA GLY A 69 -2.09 -1.27 18.04
C GLY A 69 -1.25 -0.49 17.02
N THR A 70 0.06 -0.75 16.99
CA THR A 70 0.93 -0.28 15.91
C THR A 70 0.66 -1.09 14.64
N GLN A 71 0.49 -0.40 13.53
CA GLN A 71 0.27 -1.01 12.23
C GLN A 71 1.21 -0.44 11.18
N LEU A 72 1.50 -1.30 10.21
CA LEU A 72 2.24 -0.98 9.01
C LEU A 72 1.30 -1.07 7.82
N PHE A 73 1.18 0.00 7.05
CA PHE A 73 0.47 -0.01 5.78
C PHE A 73 1.43 0.19 4.62
N VAL A 74 1.35 -0.70 3.65
CA VAL A 74 1.96 -0.54 2.33
C VAL A 74 0.83 -0.18 1.37
N LEU A 75 0.87 1.03 0.82
CA LEU A 75 -0.12 1.55 -0.11
C LEU A 75 0.48 1.58 -1.52
N MET A 76 -0.29 1.10 -2.50
CA MET A 76 0.11 1.10 -3.91
C MET A 76 -1.05 1.54 -4.79
N GLU A 77 -0.76 2.36 -5.80
CA GLU A 77 -1.72 2.65 -6.87
C GLU A 77 -2.08 1.37 -7.62
N PRO A 78 -3.38 1.08 -7.83
CA PRO A 78 -3.84 -0.16 -8.45
C PRO A 78 -3.42 -0.30 -9.92
N GLU A 79 -3.02 0.80 -10.57
CA GLU A 79 -2.53 0.84 -11.94
C GLU A 79 -1.10 0.27 -12.07
N MET A 80 -0.33 0.21 -10.98
CA MET A 80 1.03 -0.32 -10.98
C MET A 80 1.04 -1.83 -11.23
N GLU A 81 1.98 -2.33 -12.04
CA GLU A 81 2.05 -3.77 -12.34
C GLU A 81 2.20 -4.64 -11.09
N ILE A 82 2.92 -4.12 -10.10
CA ILE A 82 3.13 -4.80 -8.83
C ILE A 82 1.82 -4.94 -8.03
N ALA A 83 1.01 -3.89 -7.98
CA ALA A 83 -0.29 -3.91 -7.34
C ALA A 83 -1.26 -4.83 -8.09
N ARG A 84 -1.24 -4.82 -9.43
CA ARG A 84 -2.04 -5.74 -10.27
C ARG A 84 -1.67 -7.20 -10.00
N SER A 85 -0.38 -7.50 -9.91
CA SER A 85 0.13 -8.85 -9.64
C SER A 85 -0.31 -9.34 -8.26
N LEU A 86 -0.13 -8.50 -7.23
CA LEU A 86 -0.59 -8.81 -5.87
C LEU A 86 -2.10 -9.00 -5.79
N LYS A 87 -2.88 -8.13 -6.43
CA LYS A 87 -4.34 -8.26 -6.50
C LYS A 87 -4.76 -9.58 -7.14
N ARG A 88 -4.15 -9.97 -8.27
CA ARG A 88 -4.43 -11.26 -8.93
C ARG A 88 -4.11 -12.45 -8.01
N LYS A 89 -2.97 -12.40 -7.32
CA LYS A 89 -2.49 -13.50 -6.46
C LYS A 89 -3.36 -13.69 -5.22
N PHE A 90 -3.72 -12.61 -4.52
CA PHE A 90 -4.33 -12.71 -3.19
C PHE A 90 -5.84 -12.42 -3.17
N LEU A 91 -6.29 -11.41 -3.94
CA LEU A 91 -7.67 -10.93 -3.86
C LEU A 91 -8.58 -11.65 -4.86
N GLY A 92 -8.16 -11.81 -6.11
CA GLY A 92 -9.06 -12.25 -7.18
C GLY A 92 -10.28 -11.32 -7.27
N SER A 93 -11.47 -11.84 -6.95
CA SER A 93 -12.73 -11.07 -6.86
C SER A 93 -13.09 -10.60 -5.44
N LYS A 94 -12.31 -10.96 -4.42
CA LYS A 94 -12.56 -10.58 -3.02
C LYS A 94 -12.13 -9.14 -2.77
N SER A 95 -12.78 -8.50 -1.80
CA SER A 95 -12.41 -7.17 -1.33
C SER A 95 -11.30 -7.16 -0.27
N ILE A 96 -11.19 -8.25 0.50
CA ILE A 96 -10.16 -8.44 1.51
C ILE A 96 -9.63 -9.87 1.42
N ALA A 97 -8.32 -10.02 1.48
CA ALA A 97 -7.63 -11.30 1.62
C ALA A 97 -6.80 -11.31 2.90
N GLU A 98 -6.89 -12.39 3.66
CA GLU A 98 -6.00 -12.63 4.79
C GLU A 98 -4.64 -13.08 4.26
N LEU A 99 -3.57 -12.53 4.84
CA LEU A 99 -2.20 -12.88 4.47
C LEU A 99 -1.57 -13.68 5.61
N ASP A 100 -0.72 -14.64 5.29
CA ASP A 100 0.02 -15.38 6.30
C ASP A 100 1.01 -14.46 7.01
N TYR A 101 0.81 -14.25 8.32
CA TYR A 101 1.65 -13.40 9.12
C TYR A 101 3.10 -13.89 9.20
N VAL A 102 3.35 -15.19 9.00
CA VAL A 102 4.70 -15.78 8.99
C VAL A 102 5.61 -15.09 7.96
N LEU A 103 5.05 -14.62 6.83
CA LEU A 103 5.80 -13.90 5.79
C LEU A 103 6.42 -12.59 6.30
N PHE A 104 5.81 -11.96 7.31
CA PHE A 104 6.21 -10.65 7.82
C PHE A 104 7.01 -10.73 9.12
N GLN A 105 7.04 -11.90 9.79
CA GLN A 105 7.72 -12.05 11.08
C GLN A 105 9.17 -11.57 11.08
N PRO A 106 10.03 -11.89 10.09
CA PRO A 106 11.41 -11.41 10.08
C PRO A 106 11.50 -9.87 10.03
N LEU A 107 10.63 -9.24 9.23
CA LEU A 107 10.58 -7.79 9.06
C LEU A 107 10.08 -7.10 10.31
N VAL A 108 9.06 -7.67 10.96
CA VAL A 108 8.54 -7.15 12.25
C VAL A 108 9.61 -7.21 13.34
N ILE A 109 10.37 -8.30 13.43
CA ILE A 109 11.47 -8.43 14.40
C ILE A 109 12.55 -7.37 14.14
N GLU A 110 12.88 -7.07 12.87
CA GLU A 110 13.85 -6.03 12.52
C GLU A 110 13.33 -4.62 12.89
N LEU A 111 12.06 -4.33 12.61
CA LEU A 111 11.44 -3.05 12.95
C LEU A 111 11.47 -2.78 14.46
N GLU A 112 11.21 -3.82 15.26
CA GLU A 112 11.23 -3.73 16.72
C GLU A 112 12.62 -3.44 17.26
N LYS A 113 13.66 -4.08 16.70
CA LYS A 113 15.06 -3.80 17.07
C LYS A 113 15.45 -2.35 16.81
N ASN A 114 14.83 -1.71 15.81
CA ASN A 114 15.08 -0.33 15.42
C ASN A 114 14.08 0.67 16.06
N SER A 115 13.41 0.27 17.14
CA SER A 115 12.44 1.12 17.87
C SER A 115 11.31 1.69 16.99
N LEU A 116 10.95 1.00 15.90
CA LEU A 116 9.94 1.44 14.93
C LEU A 116 10.24 2.79 14.27
N THR A 117 11.50 3.20 14.26
CA THR A 117 11.96 4.42 13.60
C THR A 117 12.76 4.07 12.35
N LEU A 118 12.45 4.72 11.23
CA LEU A 118 13.10 4.48 9.95
C LEU A 118 13.50 5.81 9.32
N ASN A 119 14.67 5.85 8.69
CA ASN A 119 14.97 6.87 7.69
C ASN A 119 14.35 6.48 6.33
N CYS A 120 14.39 7.38 5.35
CA CYS A 120 13.78 7.15 4.04
C CYS A 120 14.37 5.93 3.30
N ALA A 121 15.66 5.65 3.46
CA ALA A 121 16.31 4.51 2.81
C ALA A 121 15.86 3.17 3.44
N GLN A 122 15.76 3.12 4.77
CA GLN A 122 15.24 1.97 5.50
C GLN A 122 13.75 1.74 5.20
N ALA A 123 12.96 2.81 5.11
CA ALA A 123 11.55 2.72 4.74
C ALA A 123 11.36 2.17 3.31
N ARG A 124 12.21 2.59 2.36
CA ARG A 124 12.22 2.03 1.00
C ARG A 124 12.56 0.54 1.01
N LYS A 125 13.65 0.17 1.71
CA LYS A 125 14.08 -1.23 1.84
C LYS A 125 12.97 -2.11 2.42
N LEU A 126 12.31 -1.65 3.48
CA LEU A 126 11.19 -2.37 4.09
C LEU A 126 10.02 -2.54 3.12
N PHE A 127 9.64 -1.49 2.39
CA PHE A 127 8.60 -1.58 1.36
C PHE A 127 8.94 -2.68 0.35
N ASP A 128 10.18 -2.69 -0.16
CA ASP A 128 10.64 -3.67 -1.13
C ASP A 128 10.62 -5.10 -0.57
N GLU A 129 11.09 -5.28 0.67
CA GLU A 129 11.11 -6.58 1.33
C GLU A 129 9.71 -7.16 1.56
N ILE A 130 8.73 -6.31 1.92
CA ILE A 130 7.32 -6.73 2.07
C ILE A 130 6.77 -7.20 0.73
N VAL A 131 6.99 -6.40 -0.30
CA VAL A 131 6.51 -6.69 -1.65
C VAL A 131 7.15 -7.98 -2.19
N LEU A 132 8.46 -8.15 -2.00
CA LEU A 132 9.18 -9.36 -2.38
C LEU A 132 8.69 -10.59 -1.61
N ALA A 133 8.44 -10.47 -0.30
CA ALA A 133 7.87 -11.54 0.50
C ALA A 133 6.50 -12.01 -0.02
N LEU A 134 5.73 -11.11 -0.64
CA LEU A 134 4.42 -11.42 -1.20
C LEU A 134 4.46 -11.97 -2.64
N LEU A 135 5.47 -11.62 -3.43
CA LEU A 135 5.56 -12.01 -4.84
C LEU A 135 6.23 -13.36 -5.08
N ASP A 136 6.77 -14.01 -4.04
CA ASP A 136 7.74 -15.11 -4.13
C ASP A 136 9.06 -14.65 -4.79
N LYS A 137 10.19 -15.27 -4.43
CA LYS A 137 11.55 -14.81 -4.81
C LYS A 137 11.85 -14.79 -6.32
N ASP A 138 10.99 -15.38 -7.16
CA ASP A 138 11.27 -15.68 -8.57
C ASP A 138 10.57 -14.75 -9.57
N MET A 139 10.08 -13.58 -9.17
CA MET A 139 9.64 -12.60 -10.15
C MET A 139 10.84 -11.93 -10.81
N PRO A 140 10.91 -11.88 -12.16
CA PRO A 140 11.90 -11.06 -12.83
C PRO A 140 11.72 -9.61 -12.38
N THR A 141 12.82 -8.93 -12.13
CA THR A 141 12.84 -7.48 -12.00
C THR A 141 12.03 -6.89 -13.14
N TYR A 142 10.93 -6.21 -12.82
CA TYR A 142 10.16 -5.50 -13.83
C TYR A 142 11.04 -4.39 -14.38
N GLU A 143 11.72 -4.67 -15.50
CA GLU A 143 12.28 -3.62 -16.33
C GLU A 143 11.11 -2.82 -16.86
N MET A 144 11.05 -1.56 -16.45
CA MET A 144 10.07 -0.62 -16.95
C MET A 144 10.14 -0.61 -18.48
N PRO A 145 9.05 -0.94 -19.18
CA PRO A 145 9.06 -1.01 -20.63
C PRO A 145 9.65 0.27 -21.19
N PRO A 146 10.59 0.21 -22.16
CA PRO A 146 11.29 1.40 -22.63
C PRO A 146 10.35 2.54 -23.06
N HIS A 147 9.16 2.19 -23.58
CA HIS A 147 8.14 3.17 -23.96
C HIS A 147 7.50 3.91 -22.76
N ILE A 148 7.37 3.27 -21.60
CA ILE A 148 6.89 3.90 -20.36
C ILE A 148 7.97 4.85 -19.82
N GLN A 149 9.24 4.41 -19.82
CA GLN A 149 10.37 5.24 -19.39
C GLN A 149 10.50 6.49 -20.28
N VAL A 150 10.43 6.31 -21.60
CA VAL A 150 10.39 7.41 -22.58
C VAL A 150 9.21 8.35 -22.35
N ALA A 151 8.02 7.82 -22.04
CA ALA A 151 6.86 8.65 -21.73
C ALA A 151 7.05 9.46 -20.45
N LEU A 152 7.66 8.89 -19.41
CA LEU A 152 7.95 9.59 -18.15
C LEU A 152 9.03 10.66 -18.33
N ASP A 153 10.06 10.39 -19.13
CA ASP A 153 11.13 11.36 -19.42
C ASP A 153 10.57 12.52 -20.24
N LEU A 154 9.71 12.24 -21.23
CA LEU A 154 8.95 13.28 -21.94
C LEU A 154 8.07 14.09 -20.98
N ILE A 155 7.34 13.45 -20.06
CA ILE A 155 6.48 14.15 -19.09
C ILE A 155 7.30 15.05 -18.15
N ARG A 156 8.52 14.64 -17.77
CA ARG A 156 9.43 15.42 -16.92
C ARG A 156 10.05 16.61 -17.66
N GLU A 157 10.30 16.46 -18.95
CA GLU A 157 10.82 17.53 -19.82
C GLU A 157 9.74 18.50 -20.30
N LEU A 158 8.47 18.11 -20.21
CA LEU A 158 7.36 19.00 -20.53
C LEU A 158 7.23 20.08 -19.47
N PRO A 159 7.31 21.38 -19.82
CA PRO A 159 7.02 22.45 -18.88
C PRO A 159 5.57 22.27 -18.44
N ILE A 160 5.34 22.15 -17.13
CA ILE A 160 4.01 21.93 -16.52
C ILE A 160 2.98 22.84 -17.21
N LYS A 161 2.22 22.29 -18.17
CA LYS A 161 1.09 22.99 -18.74
C LYS A 161 -0.07 22.70 -17.82
N LYS A 162 -0.42 23.67 -16.98
CA LYS A 162 -1.71 23.70 -16.28
C LYS A 162 -2.81 23.59 -17.34
N VAL A 163 -3.33 22.38 -17.57
CA VAL A 163 -4.54 22.18 -18.35
C VAL A 163 -5.70 22.42 -17.39
N SER A 164 -6.48 23.48 -17.63
CA SER A 164 -7.66 23.74 -16.82
C SER A 164 -8.76 22.72 -17.14
N LEU A 165 -9.54 22.34 -16.12
CA LEU A 165 -10.71 21.46 -16.24
C LEU A 165 -11.66 21.89 -17.38
N LYS A 166 -11.81 23.20 -17.60
CA LYS A 166 -12.58 23.77 -18.70
C LYS A 166 -12.10 23.29 -20.07
N LYS A 167 -10.78 23.18 -20.27
CA LYS A 167 -10.17 22.78 -21.54
C LYS A 167 -10.31 21.27 -21.83
N LEU A 168 -10.46 20.46 -20.80
CA LEU A 168 -10.76 19.02 -20.92
C LEU A 168 -12.23 18.81 -21.29
N SER A 169 -13.16 19.53 -20.67
CA SER A 169 -14.60 19.38 -20.93
C SER A 169 -15.03 19.67 -22.37
N GLN A 170 -14.26 20.46 -23.12
CA GLN A 170 -14.55 20.83 -24.51
C GLN A 170 -14.07 19.81 -25.55
N LYS A 171 -13.27 18.81 -25.16
CA LYS A 171 -12.72 17.80 -26.07
C LYS A 171 -13.41 16.43 -25.98
N VAL A 172 -14.35 16.27 -25.05
CA VAL A 172 -15.07 15.02 -24.79
C VAL A 172 -16.59 15.19 -25.01
N ALA A 173 -16.98 16.19 -25.81
CA ALA A 173 -18.34 16.41 -26.29
C ALA A 173 -18.41 16.10 -27.79
#